data_AF-A0A9E5GBT5-F1
#
_entry.id   AF-A0A9E5GBT5-F1
#
_cell.length_a   1.000
_cell.length_b   1.000
_cell.length_c   1.000
_cell.angle_alpha   90.00
_cell.angle_beta   90.00
_cell.angle_gamma   90.00
#
_symmetry.space_group_name_H-M   'P 1'
#
loop_
_entity.id
_entity.type
_entity.pdbx_description
1 polymer ?
#
loop_
_entity_poly.entity_id
_entity_poly.type
_entity_poly.pdbx_seq_one_letter_code
_entity_poly.pdbx_strand_id
1 'polypeptide(L)'
;QADVNPNQYAWWIKPYEVFDALAVSPSGKRAAIAETSTGLIKLCSKNDMGALFALDKDFKTPDEPYLDNIQCLRFIDDEHVLYATDNDVGQFVFNSGDWNQGAVFTSEYDSLPAMEGVKQILLNNTANHAYILAKGSKNILTFNISSSTKELSYLSSTAINSFEPRRMAISPKADHIALVSDSSTSLILFAIP
;
A
#
# COMPACT_ATOMS: atom_id res chain seq x y z
N GLN A 1 -16.97 -8.36 52.71
CA GLN A 1 -15.83 -7.97 51.85
C GLN A 1 -15.91 -8.89 50.65
N ALA A 2 -16.22 -8.37 49.46
CA ALA A 2 -16.36 -9.21 48.27
C ALA A 2 -14.96 -9.66 47.83
N ASP A 3 -14.78 -10.97 47.66
CA ASP A 3 -13.54 -11.54 47.13
C ASP A 3 -13.35 -11.07 45.69
N VAL A 4 -12.33 -10.23 45.50
CA VAL A 4 -11.91 -9.77 44.17
C VAL A 4 -11.13 -10.91 43.53
N ASN A 5 -11.67 -11.50 42.46
CA ASN A 5 -10.99 -12.54 41.70
C ASN A 5 -9.90 -11.89 40.81
N PRO A 6 -8.59 -12.10 41.08
CA PRO A 6 -7.52 -11.49 40.30
C PRO A 6 -7.51 -11.93 38.83
N ASN A 7 -8.17 -13.05 38.48
CA ASN A 7 -8.31 -13.49 37.09
C ASN A 7 -9.25 -12.60 36.25
N GLN A 8 -10.00 -11.67 36.86
CA GLN A 8 -10.78 -10.67 36.13
C GLN A 8 -9.92 -9.53 35.53
N TYR A 9 -8.64 -9.43 35.91
CA TYR A 9 -7.70 -8.42 35.37
C TYR A 9 -6.80 -8.95 34.25
N ALA A 10 -6.89 -10.22 33.88
CA ALA A 10 -6.04 -10.84 32.86
C ALA A 10 -6.43 -10.50 31.41
N TRP A 11 -7.26 -9.49 31.17
CA TRP A 11 -7.86 -9.22 29.86
C TRP A 11 -7.12 -8.26 28.93
N TRP A 12 -6.03 -7.57 29.32
CA TRP A 12 -5.52 -6.47 28.49
C TRP A 12 -4.00 -6.32 28.35
N ILE A 13 -3.21 -7.39 28.51
CA ILE A 13 -1.87 -7.44 27.89
C ILE A 13 -2.01 -8.14 26.54
N LYS A 14 -2.83 -7.56 25.64
CA LYS A 14 -2.54 -7.78 24.22
C LYS A 14 -1.25 -7.01 23.94
N PRO A 15 -0.25 -7.58 23.26
CA PRO A 15 0.81 -6.75 22.70
C PRO A 15 0.14 -5.62 21.90
N TYR A 16 0.57 -4.38 22.13
CA TYR A 16 0.06 -3.25 21.35
C TYR A 16 0.36 -3.54 19.88
N GLU A 17 -0.66 -3.41 19.02
CA GLU A 17 -0.47 -3.47 17.56
C GLU A 17 0.51 -2.36 17.17
N VAL A 18 1.60 -2.72 16.48
CA VAL A 18 2.58 -1.75 16.01
C VAL A 18 2.32 -1.48 14.54
N PHE A 19 1.73 -0.34 14.24
CA PHE A 19 1.54 0.10 12.86
C PHE A 19 2.81 0.77 12.35
N ASP A 20 3.35 0.26 11.26
CA ASP A 20 4.59 0.72 10.62
C ASP A 20 4.38 1.21 9.18
N ALA A 21 3.16 1.06 8.63
CA ALA A 21 2.71 1.73 7.42
C ALA A 21 1.47 2.60 7.67
N LEU A 22 1.39 3.74 6.97
CA LEU A 22 0.28 4.69 7.04
C LEU A 22 0.06 5.31 5.65
N ALA A 23 -1.21 5.46 5.27
CA ALA A 23 -1.64 6.32 4.18
C ALA A 23 -2.86 7.15 4.61
N VAL A 24 -2.98 8.34 4.03
CA VAL A 24 -4.14 9.23 4.20
C VAL A 24 -4.69 9.55 2.81
N SER A 25 -6.02 9.55 2.67
CA SER A 25 -6.66 9.84 1.38
C SER A 25 -6.46 11.30 0.96
N PRO A 26 -6.53 11.63 -0.34
CA PRO A 26 -6.31 13.00 -0.81
C PRO A 26 -7.21 14.06 -0.15
N SER A 27 -8.45 13.70 0.23
CA SER A 27 -9.34 14.63 0.93
C SER A 27 -9.07 14.73 2.43
N GLY A 28 -8.25 13.82 2.98
CA GLY A 28 -8.00 13.68 4.42
C GLY A 28 -9.18 13.09 5.20
N LYS A 29 -10.19 12.51 4.53
CA LYS A 29 -11.34 11.87 5.18
C LYS A 29 -11.08 10.43 5.58
N ARG A 30 -10.06 9.78 5.01
CA ARG A 30 -9.74 8.38 5.33
C ARG A 30 -8.27 8.18 5.62
N ALA A 31 -8.00 7.13 6.37
CA ALA A 31 -6.66 6.63 6.61
C ALA A 31 -6.64 5.10 6.52
N ALA A 32 -5.46 4.58 6.18
CA ALA A 32 -5.15 3.17 6.21
C ALA A 32 -3.87 3.00 7.01
N ILE A 33 -3.85 2.08 7.97
CA ILE A 33 -2.66 1.73 8.74
C ILE A 33 -2.42 0.24 8.63
N ALA A 34 -1.17 -0.18 8.59
CA ALA A 34 -0.82 -1.60 8.57
C ALA A 34 0.29 -1.93 9.55
N GLU A 35 0.24 -3.17 10.04
CA GLU A 35 1.32 -3.84 10.74
C GLU A 35 1.93 -4.84 9.77
N THR A 36 3.10 -4.49 9.24
CA THR A 36 3.84 -5.27 8.23
C THR A 36 3.98 -6.74 8.65
N SER A 37 4.39 -6.98 9.90
CA SER A 37 4.74 -8.34 10.38
C SER A 37 3.57 -9.30 10.56
N THR A 38 2.33 -8.80 10.71
CA THR A 38 1.16 -9.66 10.94
C THR A 38 0.14 -9.62 9.82
N GLY A 39 0.38 -8.78 8.81
CA GLY A 39 -0.55 -8.57 7.70
C GLY A 39 -1.87 -7.92 8.10
N LEU A 40 -1.90 -7.23 9.24
CA LEU A 40 -3.09 -6.51 9.68
C LEU A 40 -3.16 -5.16 8.96
N ILE A 41 -4.28 -4.89 8.29
CA ILE A 41 -4.65 -3.57 7.80
C ILE A 41 -5.89 -3.09 8.54
N LYS A 42 -5.87 -1.83 8.96
CA LYS A 42 -7.07 -1.12 9.43
C LYS A 42 -7.40 0.01 8.49
N LEU A 43 -8.63 0.04 8.03
CA LEU A 43 -9.18 1.11 7.22
C LEU A 43 -10.10 1.96 8.10
N CYS A 44 -9.83 3.25 8.11
CA CYS A 44 -10.43 4.19 9.05
C CYS A 44 -11.04 5.38 8.31
N SER A 45 -12.14 5.89 8.86
CA SER A 45 -12.75 7.14 8.45
C SER A 45 -12.55 8.22 9.52
N LYS A 46 -12.54 9.47 9.06
CA LYS A 46 -12.57 10.64 9.92
C LYS A 46 -14.00 10.85 10.40
N ASN A 47 -14.20 10.90 11.71
CA ASN A 47 -15.52 11.20 12.28
C ASN A 47 -15.86 12.70 12.19
N ASP A 48 -17.09 13.06 12.55
CA ASP A 48 -17.58 14.45 12.55
C ASP A 48 -16.77 15.40 13.45
N MET A 49 -16.03 14.85 14.41
CA MET A 49 -15.13 15.60 15.30
C MET A 49 -13.71 15.75 14.72
N GLY A 50 -13.47 15.21 13.54
CA GLY A 50 -12.20 15.28 12.84
C GLY A 50 -11.13 14.29 13.33
N ALA A 51 -11.47 13.32 14.17
CA ALA A 51 -10.55 12.26 14.59
C ALA A 51 -10.53 11.14 13.54
N LEU A 52 -9.32 10.70 13.15
CA LEU A 52 -9.08 9.62 12.16
C LEU A 52 -9.38 8.21 12.67
N PHE A 53 -9.89 8.06 13.89
CA PHE A 53 -9.93 6.78 14.61
C PHE A 53 -11.31 6.09 14.59
N ALA A 54 -12.24 6.50 13.73
CA ALA A 54 -13.42 5.67 13.50
C ALA A 54 -12.98 4.49 12.63
N LEU A 55 -12.72 3.37 13.27
CA LEU A 55 -12.38 2.14 12.57
C LEU A 55 -13.58 1.71 11.72
N ASP A 56 -13.38 1.60 10.41
CA ASP A 56 -14.40 1.08 9.49
C ASP A 56 -14.29 -0.45 9.44
N LYS A 57 -13.08 -0.97 9.15
CA LYS A 57 -12.85 -2.40 8.94
C LYS A 57 -11.40 -2.81 9.14
N ASP A 58 -11.21 -4.01 9.66
CA ASP A 58 -9.92 -4.71 9.75
C ASP A 58 -9.84 -5.83 8.71
N PHE A 59 -8.67 -6.00 8.10
CA PHE A 59 -8.32 -7.14 7.26
C PHE A 59 -7.07 -7.82 7.81
N LYS A 60 -7.09 -9.14 7.91
CA LYS A 60 -5.95 -9.92 8.43
C LYS A 60 -6.01 -11.36 7.94
N THR A 61 -5.45 -11.62 6.77
CA THR A 61 -5.37 -12.97 6.20
C THR A 61 -4.21 -13.03 5.19
N PRO A 62 -3.27 -13.99 5.34
CA PRO A 62 -2.13 -14.12 4.43
C PRO A 62 -2.52 -14.65 3.05
N ASP A 63 -3.58 -15.45 2.95
CA ASP A 63 -3.93 -16.14 1.70
C ASP A 63 -4.95 -15.37 0.83
N GLU A 64 -5.82 -14.58 1.47
CA GLU A 64 -6.79 -13.71 0.79
C GLU A 64 -7.24 -12.66 1.81
N PRO A 65 -6.68 -11.43 1.80
CA PRO A 65 -6.30 -10.70 0.60
C PRO A 65 -4.78 -10.58 0.35
N TYR A 66 -3.97 -11.63 0.55
CA TYR A 66 -2.51 -11.58 0.31
C TYR A 66 -1.82 -10.45 1.08
N LEU A 67 -1.94 -10.48 2.40
CA LEU A 67 -1.45 -9.39 3.28
C LEU A 67 -0.15 -9.69 4.00
N ASP A 68 0.56 -10.76 3.65
CA ASP A 68 1.82 -11.03 4.32
C ASP A 68 2.86 -9.94 4.00
N ASN A 69 3.56 -9.44 5.02
CA ASN A 69 4.64 -8.47 4.89
C ASN A 69 4.28 -7.17 4.11
N ILE A 70 3.16 -6.50 4.43
CA ILE A 70 2.74 -5.25 3.76
C ILE A 70 3.82 -4.17 3.87
N GLN A 71 4.36 -3.73 2.73
CA GLN A 71 5.44 -2.74 2.66
C GLN A 71 4.93 -1.31 2.47
N CYS A 72 3.75 -1.13 1.85
CA CYS A 72 3.29 0.18 1.45
C CYS A 72 1.77 0.25 1.33
N LEU A 73 1.21 1.43 1.65
CA LEU A 73 -0.19 1.79 1.44
C LEU A 73 -0.26 3.09 0.65
N ARG A 74 -1.25 3.21 -0.25
CA ARG A 74 -1.43 4.41 -1.07
C ARG A 74 -2.87 4.58 -1.53
N PHE A 75 -3.53 5.65 -1.10
CA PHE A 75 -4.84 6.01 -1.64
C PHE A 75 -4.74 6.56 -3.07
N ILE A 76 -5.66 6.12 -3.93
CA ILE A 76 -5.95 6.73 -5.23
C ILE A 76 -6.92 7.90 -5.00
N ASP A 77 -7.98 7.65 -4.24
CA ASP A 77 -8.98 8.63 -3.81
C ASP A 77 -9.54 8.24 -2.42
N ASP A 78 -10.74 8.70 -2.06
CA ASP A 78 -11.37 8.36 -0.77
C ASP A 78 -11.98 6.96 -0.72
N GLU A 79 -12.12 6.28 -1.85
CA GLU A 79 -12.82 5.00 -1.94
C GLU A 79 -11.89 3.88 -2.37
N HIS A 80 -10.67 4.20 -2.81
CA HIS A 80 -9.72 3.23 -3.33
C HIS A 80 -8.35 3.39 -2.68
N VAL A 81 -7.89 2.33 -2.01
CA VAL A 81 -6.55 2.26 -1.42
C VAL A 81 -5.80 1.06 -1.97
N LEU A 82 -4.57 1.30 -2.38
CA LEU A 82 -3.62 0.28 -2.78
C LEU A 82 -2.79 -0.17 -1.59
N TYR A 83 -2.47 -1.45 -1.58
CA TYR A 83 -1.44 -2.01 -0.73
C TYR A 83 -0.44 -2.78 -1.58
N ALA A 84 0.78 -2.91 -1.08
CA ALA A 84 1.77 -3.80 -1.65
C ALA A 84 2.45 -4.61 -0.55
N THR A 85 2.68 -5.88 -0.83
CA THR A 85 3.49 -6.81 -0.02
C THR A 85 4.86 -6.99 -0.67
N ASP A 86 5.59 -8.05 -0.33
CA ASP A 86 6.81 -8.38 -1.05
C ASP A 86 6.57 -8.84 -2.49
N ASN A 87 5.41 -9.39 -2.84
CA ASN A 87 5.17 -10.00 -4.17
C ASN A 87 3.82 -9.66 -4.78
N ASP A 88 2.99 -8.89 -4.06
CA ASP A 88 1.61 -8.59 -4.43
C ASP A 88 1.37 -7.08 -4.43
N VAL A 89 0.50 -6.66 -5.35
CA VAL A 89 -0.11 -5.33 -5.33
C VAL A 89 -1.60 -5.54 -5.40
N GLY A 90 -2.32 -5.07 -4.39
CA GLY A 90 -3.77 -5.19 -4.35
C GLY A 90 -4.46 -3.88 -4.03
N GLN A 91 -5.78 -3.94 -4.09
CA GLN A 91 -6.66 -2.79 -3.85
C GLN A 91 -7.74 -3.16 -2.84
N PHE A 92 -8.09 -2.22 -1.97
CA PHE A 92 -9.38 -2.21 -1.28
C PHE A 92 -10.25 -1.11 -1.85
N VAL A 93 -11.54 -1.41 -1.96
CA VAL A 93 -12.58 -0.55 -2.52
C VAL A 93 -13.67 -0.35 -1.48
N PHE A 94 -14.01 0.90 -1.20
CA PHE A 94 -15.15 1.26 -0.37
C PHE A 94 -16.38 1.40 -1.26
N ASN A 95 -17.34 0.51 -1.09
CA ASN A 95 -18.61 0.57 -1.82
C ASN A 95 -19.77 0.23 -0.89
N SER A 96 -20.92 0.88 -1.12
CA SER A 96 -22.15 0.61 -0.36
C SER A 96 -22.00 0.63 1.18
N GLY A 97 -21.07 1.44 1.70
CA GLY A 97 -20.85 1.60 3.14
C GLY A 97 -19.84 0.63 3.77
N ASP A 98 -19.19 -0.23 2.99
CA ASP A 98 -18.20 -1.19 3.48
C ASP A 98 -16.94 -1.23 2.60
N TRP A 99 -15.83 -1.68 3.19
CA TRP A 99 -14.60 -1.96 2.46
C TRP A 99 -14.59 -3.40 1.99
N ASN A 100 -14.26 -3.60 0.71
CA ASN A 100 -14.10 -4.91 0.10
C ASN A 100 -12.75 -4.99 -0.59
N GLN A 101 -12.17 -6.19 -0.64
CA GLN A 101 -11.00 -6.41 -1.46
C GLN A 101 -11.40 -6.29 -2.94
N GLY A 102 -10.64 -5.51 -3.69
CA GLY A 102 -10.69 -5.42 -5.14
C GLY A 102 -9.71 -6.39 -5.79
N ALA A 103 -9.16 -6.01 -6.94
CA ALA A 103 -8.17 -6.81 -7.64
C ALA A 103 -6.86 -6.96 -6.84
N VAL A 104 -6.21 -8.11 -7.01
CA VAL A 104 -4.83 -8.37 -6.58
C VAL A 104 -4.03 -8.85 -7.77
N PHE A 105 -2.80 -8.36 -7.84
CA PHE A 105 -1.81 -8.72 -8.83
C PHE A 105 -0.66 -9.41 -8.11
N THR A 106 -0.35 -10.64 -8.48
CA THR A 106 0.70 -11.47 -7.88
C THR A 106 1.68 -11.91 -8.96
N SER A 107 2.98 -11.72 -8.72
CA SER A 107 4.03 -11.95 -9.72
C SER A 107 4.07 -13.38 -10.30
N GLU A 108 3.64 -14.39 -9.53
CA GLU A 108 3.68 -15.79 -9.97
C GLU A 108 2.47 -16.22 -10.81
N TYR A 109 1.34 -15.51 -10.68
CA TYR A 109 0.06 -15.96 -11.24
C TYR A 109 -0.40 -15.14 -12.45
N ASP A 110 -0.10 -13.84 -12.49
CA ASP A 110 -0.77 -12.91 -13.42
C ASP A 110 -0.03 -12.63 -14.75
N SER A 111 0.90 -13.51 -15.16
CA SER A 111 1.80 -13.24 -16.31
C SER A 111 2.50 -11.86 -16.19
N LEU A 112 2.79 -11.46 -14.97
CA LEU A 112 3.46 -10.21 -14.65
C LEU A 112 4.98 -10.42 -14.55
N PRO A 113 5.77 -9.36 -14.76
CA PRO A 113 7.15 -9.34 -14.30
C PRO A 113 7.24 -9.60 -12.79
N ALA A 114 8.39 -10.11 -12.34
CA ALA A 114 8.66 -10.27 -10.91
C ALA A 114 8.46 -8.95 -10.14
N MET A 115 7.84 -9.06 -8.96
CA MET A 115 7.56 -7.94 -8.04
C MET A 115 8.31 -8.07 -6.72
N GLU A 116 9.36 -8.89 -6.68
CA GLU A 116 10.07 -9.25 -5.44
C GLU A 116 10.53 -8.02 -4.65
N GLY A 117 10.16 -7.98 -3.37
CA GLY A 117 10.54 -6.97 -2.40
C GLY A 117 10.08 -5.58 -2.78
N VAL A 118 8.77 -5.40 -3.04
CA VAL A 118 8.18 -4.06 -3.26
C VAL A 118 8.56 -3.12 -2.11
N LYS A 119 8.87 -1.86 -2.44
CA LYS A 119 9.20 -0.83 -1.45
C LYS A 119 8.31 0.38 -1.48
N GLN A 120 7.66 0.64 -2.61
CA GLN A 120 6.90 1.86 -2.77
C GLN A 120 5.86 1.74 -3.87
N ILE A 121 4.68 2.28 -3.58
CA ILE A 121 3.66 2.65 -4.56
C ILE A 121 3.73 4.17 -4.75
N LEU A 122 3.87 4.62 -5.99
CA LEU A 122 3.83 6.03 -6.35
C LEU A 122 2.75 6.26 -7.39
N LEU A 123 1.90 7.25 -7.16
CA LEU A 123 0.91 7.68 -8.14
C LEU A 123 1.43 8.92 -8.88
N ASN A 124 1.04 9.07 -10.14
CA ASN A 124 1.17 10.36 -10.79
C ASN A 124 0.10 11.36 -10.30
N ASN A 125 0.23 12.63 -10.69
CA ASN A 125 -0.59 13.71 -10.14
C ASN A 125 -2.09 13.59 -10.47
N THR A 126 -2.43 12.92 -11.57
CA THR A 126 -3.83 12.66 -11.97
C THR A 126 -4.36 11.33 -11.43
N ALA A 127 -3.53 10.56 -10.70
CA ALA A 127 -3.83 9.24 -10.19
C ALA A 127 -4.39 8.28 -11.26
N ASN A 128 -3.92 8.40 -12.50
CA ASN A 128 -4.24 7.48 -13.60
C ASN A 128 -3.12 6.47 -13.88
N HIS A 129 -1.97 6.61 -13.22
CA HIS A 129 -0.90 5.62 -13.24
C HIS A 129 -0.37 5.37 -11.83
N ALA A 130 -0.10 4.09 -11.53
CA ALA A 130 0.67 3.65 -10.37
C ALA A 130 2.00 3.06 -10.82
N TYR A 131 3.08 3.50 -10.17
CA TYR A 131 4.42 2.97 -10.31
C TYR A 131 4.75 2.18 -9.05
N ILE A 132 5.23 0.95 -9.25
CA ILE A 132 5.57 0.01 -8.18
C ILE A 132 7.07 -0.23 -8.23
N LEU A 133 7.77 0.15 -7.17
CA LEU A 133 9.21 -0.04 -7.07
C LEU A 133 9.48 -1.39 -6.41
N ALA A 134 9.89 -2.39 -7.19
CA ALA A 134 10.25 -3.70 -6.69
C ALA A 134 11.77 -3.82 -6.58
N LYS A 135 12.26 -3.86 -5.34
CA LYS A 135 13.70 -3.77 -5.05
C LYS A 135 14.43 -5.08 -5.33
N GLY A 136 13.85 -6.21 -4.93
CA GLY A 136 14.43 -7.53 -5.14
C GLY A 136 14.59 -7.85 -6.62
N SER A 137 13.54 -7.61 -7.40
CA SER A 137 13.52 -7.83 -8.85
C SER A 137 14.09 -6.67 -9.68
N LYS A 138 14.51 -5.57 -9.03
CA LYS A 138 15.18 -4.40 -9.63
C LYS A 138 14.44 -3.83 -10.84
N ASN A 139 13.15 -3.59 -10.70
CA ASN A 139 12.30 -3.03 -11.75
C ASN A 139 11.25 -2.06 -11.18
N ILE A 140 10.74 -1.21 -12.07
CA ILE A 140 9.53 -0.41 -11.84
C ILE A 140 8.42 -1.01 -12.68
N LEU A 141 7.36 -1.49 -12.04
CA LEU A 141 6.14 -1.88 -12.73
C LEU A 141 5.22 -0.67 -12.85
N THR A 142 4.56 -0.52 -13.99
CA THR A 142 3.60 0.54 -14.25
C THR A 142 2.23 -0.09 -14.45
N PHE A 143 1.26 0.40 -13.69
CA PHE A 143 -0.15 0.06 -13.84
C PHE A 143 -0.89 1.30 -14.30
N ASN A 144 -1.82 1.12 -15.25
CA ASN A 144 -2.84 2.10 -15.54
C ASN A 144 -3.95 1.99 -14.48
N ILE A 145 -4.54 3.12 -14.11
CA ILE A 145 -5.69 3.21 -13.23
C ILE A 145 -6.85 3.76 -14.07
N SER A 146 -7.91 2.96 -14.19
CA SER A 146 -9.13 3.36 -14.90
C SER A 146 -9.69 4.67 -14.34
N SER A 147 -9.99 5.64 -15.21
CA SER A 147 -10.52 6.93 -14.75
C SER A 147 -11.93 6.80 -14.16
N SER A 148 -12.71 5.81 -14.61
CA SER A 148 -14.10 5.57 -14.21
C SER A 148 -14.23 4.60 -13.05
N THR A 149 -13.51 3.47 -13.08
CA THR A 149 -13.65 2.39 -12.08
C THR A 149 -12.54 2.37 -11.06
N LYS A 150 -11.44 3.10 -11.29
CA LYS A 150 -10.20 3.06 -10.48
C LYS A 150 -9.54 1.68 -10.38
N GLU A 151 -9.97 0.73 -11.20
CA GLU A 151 -9.34 -0.58 -11.30
C GLU A 151 -7.95 -0.44 -11.93
N LEU A 152 -7.04 -1.28 -11.45
CA LEU A 152 -5.67 -1.37 -11.96
C LEU A 152 -5.63 -2.29 -13.18
N SER A 153 -4.76 -1.97 -14.13
CA SER A 153 -4.33 -2.88 -15.18
C SER A 153 -2.85 -2.73 -15.44
N TYR A 154 -2.13 -3.84 -15.53
CA TYR A 154 -0.69 -3.81 -15.84
C TYR A 154 -0.45 -3.20 -17.22
N LEU A 155 0.51 -2.28 -17.30
CA LEU A 155 0.88 -1.58 -18.53
C LEU A 155 2.26 -2.02 -19.03
N SER A 156 3.28 -1.91 -18.19
CA SER A 156 4.66 -2.17 -18.57
C SER A 156 5.57 -2.33 -17.36
N SER A 157 6.81 -2.74 -17.61
CA SER A 157 7.89 -2.68 -16.61
C SER A 157 9.16 -2.09 -17.20
N THR A 158 9.97 -1.49 -16.34
CA THR A 158 11.27 -0.91 -16.69
C THR A 158 12.32 -1.46 -15.74
N ALA A 159 13.37 -2.10 -16.28
CA ALA A 159 14.48 -2.60 -15.49
C ALA A 159 15.35 -1.46 -14.97
N ILE A 160 15.78 -1.57 -13.71
CA ILE A 160 16.67 -0.63 -13.01
C ILE A 160 18.15 -1.09 -13.09
N ASN A 161 18.42 -2.21 -13.79
CA ASN A 161 19.74 -2.81 -13.99
C ASN A 161 20.46 -3.08 -12.64
N SER A 162 21.74 -2.70 -12.51
CA SER A 162 22.56 -2.95 -11.31
C SER A 162 22.32 -1.97 -10.16
N PHE A 163 21.44 -0.99 -10.32
CA PHE A 163 21.16 0.00 -9.28
C PHE A 163 20.28 -0.64 -8.19
N GLU A 164 20.59 -0.39 -6.92
CA GLU A 164 19.85 -0.93 -5.76
C GLU A 164 18.81 0.09 -5.33
N PRO A 165 17.56 0.04 -5.84
CA PRO A 165 16.58 1.07 -5.58
C PRO A 165 16.15 1.10 -4.11
N ARG A 166 16.00 2.31 -3.56
CA ARG A 166 15.44 2.53 -2.22
C ARG A 166 14.10 3.24 -2.27
N ARG A 167 14.00 4.29 -3.07
CA ARG A 167 12.85 5.18 -3.14
C ARG A 167 12.80 5.88 -4.49
N MET A 168 11.59 6.16 -4.95
CA MET A 168 11.31 6.94 -6.13
C MET A 168 10.43 8.17 -5.82
N ALA A 169 10.54 9.19 -6.66
CA ALA A 169 9.70 10.37 -6.65
C ALA A 169 9.38 10.78 -8.10
N ILE A 170 8.18 11.30 -8.33
CA ILE A 170 7.72 11.76 -9.64
C ILE A 170 7.85 13.28 -9.71
N SER A 171 8.24 13.78 -10.88
CA SER A 171 8.28 15.22 -11.13
C SER A 171 6.87 15.83 -11.04
N PRO A 172 6.73 17.12 -10.67
CA PRO A 172 5.43 17.80 -10.66
C PRO A 172 4.72 17.85 -12.02
N LYS A 173 5.44 17.64 -13.13
CA LYS A 173 4.86 17.55 -14.46
C LYS A 173 4.49 16.12 -14.86
N ALA A 174 4.79 15.13 -14.02
CA ALA A 174 4.65 13.72 -14.30
C ALA A 174 5.37 13.28 -15.58
N ASP A 175 6.49 13.93 -15.90
CA ASP A 175 7.33 13.65 -17.07
C ASP A 175 8.62 12.89 -16.72
N HIS A 176 8.96 12.78 -15.42
CA HIS A 176 10.12 12.03 -14.96
C HIS A 176 9.89 11.33 -13.63
N ILE A 177 10.60 10.22 -13.42
CA ILE A 177 10.76 9.55 -12.12
C ILE A 177 12.23 9.61 -11.72
N ALA A 178 12.49 10.21 -10.57
CA ALA A 178 13.81 10.18 -9.93
C ALA A 178 13.87 9.00 -8.95
N LEU A 179 14.96 8.25 -9.01
CA LEU A 179 15.20 7.06 -8.20
C LEU A 179 16.51 7.21 -7.43
N VAL A 180 16.46 6.98 -6.12
CA VAL A 180 17.64 6.95 -5.24
C VAL A 180 17.97 5.52 -4.83
N SER A 181 19.24 5.29 -4.50
CA SER A 181 19.76 3.96 -4.13
C SER A 181 20.22 3.89 -2.68
N ASP A 182 20.23 2.68 -2.13
CA ASP A 182 20.90 2.38 -0.86
C ASP A 182 22.44 2.35 -0.98
N SER A 183 22.98 2.07 -2.15
CA SER A 183 24.42 1.80 -2.36
C SER A 183 25.11 2.78 -3.30
N SER A 184 24.36 3.58 -4.06
CA SER A 184 24.91 4.56 -4.99
C SER A 184 24.79 5.99 -4.47
N THR A 185 25.81 6.80 -4.74
CA THR A 185 25.81 8.26 -4.50
C THR A 185 25.14 9.04 -5.63
N SER A 186 24.71 8.36 -6.69
CA SER A 186 24.00 8.95 -7.83
C SER A 186 22.51 8.65 -7.75
N LEU A 187 21.70 9.50 -8.41
CA LEU A 187 20.28 9.23 -8.69
C LEU A 187 20.11 8.84 -10.16
N ILE A 188 19.11 8.03 -10.47
CA ILE A 188 18.68 7.75 -11.85
C ILE A 188 17.42 8.57 -12.14
N LEU A 189 17.33 9.13 -13.35
CA LEU A 189 16.13 9.78 -13.84
C LEU A 189 15.58 8.98 -15.04
N PHE A 190 14.34 8.54 -14.93
CA PHE A 190 13.59 7.94 -16.03
C PHE A 190 12.66 8.99 -16.61
N ALA A 191 12.60 9.11 -17.94
CA ALA A 191 11.55 9.87 -18.60
C ALA A 191 10.26 9.04 -18.61
N ILE A 192 9.13 9.69 -18.35
CA ILE A 192 7.80 9.12 -18.56
C ILE A 192 7.37 9.54 -19.98
N PRO A 193 7.07 8.58 -20.88
CA PRO A 193 6.63 8.87 -22.24
C PRO A 193 5.32 9.67 -22.33
#